data_AF-A0AAD5N533-F1
#
_entry.id   AF-A0AAD5N533-F1
#
_cell.length_a   1.000
_cell.length_b   1.000
_cell.length_c   1.000
_cell.angle_alpha   90.00
_cell.angle_beta   90.00
_cell.angle_gamma   90.00
#
_symmetry.space_group_name_H-M   'P 1'
#
loop_
_entity.id
_entity.type
_entity.pdbx_description
1 polymer ?
#
loop_
_entity_poly.entity_id
_entity_poly.type
_entity_poly.pdbx_seq_one_letter_code
_entity_poly.pdbx_strand_id
1 'polypeptide(L)'
;MNLPHETTCPVEVGKWSLPAHTGVIAQISNVLYDDEASTYLRFFPFPDDCLIVVSVFPSPLTFDPSRFIDDNGKLKKVEELIPFSIGKRQCLGEALARMELFLFTANLLNRFELSCVRAGESPSMKKSFGTTAQPHPYRYDWAIIVHKRMALSVFLMTSLITLLVNMASYMAAEMMTYALQKQVSDSKVKNS
;
A
#
# COMPACT_ATOMS: atom_id res chain seq x y z
N MET A 1 2.67 -9.31 17.46
CA MET A 1 2.59 -9.48 18.92
C MET A 1 1.45 -10.43 19.18
N ASN A 2 1.69 -11.58 19.81
CA ASN A 2 0.60 -12.47 20.21
C ASN A 2 0.23 -12.08 21.63
N LEU A 3 -0.93 -11.45 21.80
CA LEU A 3 -1.39 -11.06 23.12
C LEU A 3 -1.97 -12.29 23.85
N PRO A 4 -1.69 -12.46 25.14
CA PRO A 4 -2.30 -13.53 25.91
C PRO A 4 -3.79 -13.29 26.09
N HIS A 5 -4.56 -14.37 25.98
CA HIS A 5 -5.97 -14.45 26.33
C HIS A 5 -6.15 -15.43 27.48
N GLU A 6 -7.33 -15.44 28.08
CA GLU A 6 -7.69 -16.38 29.14
C GLU A 6 -9.12 -16.88 28.92
N THR A 7 -9.36 -18.17 29.16
CA THR A 7 -10.71 -18.74 29.14
C THR A 7 -11.51 -18.24 30.35
N THR A 8 -12.74 -17.78 30.14
CA THR A 8 -13.59 -17.28 31.23
C THR A 8 -14.46 -18.37 31.86
N CYS A 9 -14.62 -19.50 31.16
CA CYS A 9 -15.34 -20.69 31.58
C CYS A 9 -14.67 -21.91 30.93
N PRO A 10 -15.02 -23.14 31.34
CA PRO A 10 -14.59 -24.33 30.61
C PRO A 10 -15.05 -24.28 29.15
N VAL A 11 -14.15 -24.55 28.21
CA VAL A 11 -14.41 -24.50 26.76
C VAL A 11 -13.79 -25.71 26.07
N GLU A 12 -14.40 -26.14 24.98
CA GLU A 12 -13.85 -27.19 24.11
C GLU A 12 -13.22 -26.56 22.86
N VAL A 13 -12.01 -26.97 22.53
CA VAL A 13 -11.27 -26.55 21.33
C VAL A 13 -10.80 -27.79 20.59
N GLY A 14 -11.48 -28.11 19.49
CA GLY A 14 -11.28 -29.38 18.78
C GLY A 14 -11.58 -30.56 19.71
N LYS A 15 -10.60 -31.43 19.91
CA LYS A 15 -10.71 -32.61 20.80
C LYS A 15 -10.28 -32.35 22.25
N TRP A 16 -10.00 -31.10 22.62
CA TRP A 16 -9.45 -30.74 23.92
C TRP A 16 -10.46 -29.97 24.76
N SER A 17 -10.59 -30.34 26.04
CA SER A 17 -11.34 -29.57 27.03
C SER A 17 -10.38 -28.71 27.86
N LEU A 18 -10.60 -27.40 27.85
CA LEU A 18 -9.79 -26.41 28.56
C LEU A 18 -10.60 -25.89 29.75
N PRO A 19 -10.08 -25.99 30.99
CA PRO A 19 -10.71 -25.39 32.17
C PRO A 19 -10.84 -23.87 32.06
N ALA A 20 -11.68 -23.28 32.91
CA ALA A 20 -11.69 -21.83 33.12
C ALA A 20 -10.32 -21.34 33.60
N HIS A 21 -9.99 -20.07 33.32
CA HIS A 21 -8.74 -19.42 33.69
C HIS A 21 -7.49 -20.02 33.04
N THR A 22 -7.65 -20.73 31.93
CA THR A 22 -6.53 -21.25 31.15
C THR A 22 -6.00 -20.15 30.23
N GLY A 23 -4.72 -19.84 30.34
CA GLY A 23 -4.04 -18.92 29.43
C GLY A 23 -3.94 -19.48 28.02
N VAL A 24 -4.34 -18.70 27.02
CA VAL A 24 -4.33 -19.06 25.60
C VAL A 24 -3.52 -18.03 24.83
N ILE A 25 -2.52 -18.50 24.07
CA ILE A 25 -1.76 -17.65 23.15
C ILE A 25 -2.16 -18.00 21.72
N ALA A 26 -2.88 -17.08 21.06
CA ALA A 26 -3.19 -17.22 19.64
C ALA A 26 -1.92 -16.94 18.81
N GLN A 27 -1.32 -17.99 18.27
CA GLN A 27 -0.13 -17.89 17.41
C GLN A 27 -0.53 -17.49 15.99
N ILE A 28 -0.73 -16.18 15.76
CA ILE A 28 -1.13 -15.63 14.46
C ILE A 28 -0.14 -16.04 13.35
N SER A 29 1.15 -16.15 13.68
CA SER A 29 2.19 -16.59 12.76
C SER A 29 1.94 -17.98 12.16
N ASN A 30 1.26 -18.88 12.88
CA ASN A 30 1.00 -20.21 12.35
C ASN A 30 -0.01 -20.18 11.21
N VAL A 31 -1.02 -19.30 11.28
CA VAL A 31 -1.99 -19.11 10.19
C VAL A 31 -1.32 -18.47 8.97
N LEU A 32 -0.40 -17.53 9.19
CA LEU A 32 0.26 -16.78 8.13
C LEU A 32 1.43 -17.52 7.47
N TYR A 33 2.04 -18.48 8.18
CA TYR A 33 3.23 -19.21 7.73
C TYR A 33 3.03 -20.73 7.71
N ASP A 34 1.80 -21.18 7.50
CA ASP A 34 1.49 -22.61 7.38
C ASP A 34 2.06 -23.17 6.06
N ASP A 35 3.24 -23.79 6.16
CA ASP A 35 3.88 -24.50 5.05
C ASP A 35 3.41 -25.96 5.07
N GLU A 36 3.15 -26.53 3.88
CA GLU A 36 2.78 -27.95 3.72
C GLU A 36 3.79 -28.89 4.39
N ALA A 37 5.06 -28.46 4.53
CA ALA A 37 6.11 -29.24 5.19
C ALA A 37 6.04 -29.28 6.73
N SER A 38 5.31 -28.36 7.39
CA SER A 38 5.29 -28.28 8.86
C SER A 38 4.29 -29.26 9.51
N THR A 39 3.31 -29.75 8.75
CA THR A 39 2.28 -30.69 9.23
C THR A 39 2.83 -32.11 9.41
N TYR A 40 3.87 -32.51 8.68
CA TYR A 40 4.42 -33.87 8.78
C TYR A 40 5.43 -34.07 9.94
N LEU A 41 5.89 -32.99 10.59
CA LEU A 41 6.96 -33.04 11.61
C LEU A 41 6.54 -32.60 13.02
N ARG A 42 5.25 -32.66 13.36
CA ARG A 42 4.80 -32.56 14.76
C ARG A 42 4.03 -33.79 15.21
N PHE A 43 4.75 -34.90 15.32
CA PHE A 43 4.67 -35.81 16.48
C PHE A 43 3.26 -36.15 17.00
N PHE A 44 2.40 -36.77 16.20
CA PHE A 44 1.34 -37.64 16.70
C PHE A 44 0.94 -38.65 15.60
N PRO A 45 1.09 -39.97 15.82
CA PRO A 45 0.54 -40.96 14.91
C PRO A 45 -0.93 -41.13 15.28
N PHE A 46 -1.83 -40.48 14.56
CA PHE A 46 -3.23 -40.88 14.54
C PHE A 46 -3.60 -41.20 13.09
N PRO A 47 -3.71 -42.49 12.73
CA PRO A 47 -4.34 -42.88 11.50
C PRO A 47 -5.84 -42.60 11.66
N ASP A 48 -6.42 -41.82 10.75
CA ASP A 48 -7.77 -42.01 10.18
C ASP A 48 -8.43 -40.70 9.70
N ASP A 49 -7.85 -39.53 9.96
CA ASP A 49 -8.33 -38.28 9.35
C ASP A 49 -7.19 -37.54 8.64
N CYS A 50 -6.90 -37.96 7.41
CA CYS A 50 -6.17 -37.15 6.44
C CYS A 50 -7.05 -35.97 6.02
N LEU A 51 -7.20 -34.97 6.89
CA LEU A 51 -7.66 -33.66 6.48
C LEU A 51 -6.57 -33.13 5.55
N ILE A 52 -6.86 -33.01 4.26
CA ILE A 52 -6.01 -32.29 3.32
C ILE A 52 -5.94 -30.86 3.85
N VAL A 53 -4.85 -30.53 4.56
CA VAL A 53 -4.60 -29.16 4.99
C VAL A 53 -4.15 -28.41 3.75
N VAL A 54 -5.12 -27.83 3.04
CA VAL A 54 -4.84 -26.92 1.93
C VAL A 54 -4.12 -25.71 2.53
N SER A 55 -2.84 -25.54 2.22
CA SER A 55 -2.08 -24.36 2.65
C SER A 55 -2.75 -23.10 2.07
N VAL A 56 -3.18 -22.22 2.95
CA VAL A 56 -3.86 -20.97 2.57
C VAL A 56 -2.88 -19.98 1.91
N PHE A 57 -1.61 -20.05 2.31
CA PHE A 57 -0.54 -19.20 1.81
C PHE A 57 0.58 -20.06 1.20
N PRO A 58 0.51 -20.43 -0.09
CA PRO A 58 1.57 -21.20 -0.73
C PRO A 58 2.88 -20.42 -0.71
N SER A 59 3.99 -21.10 -0.41
CA SER A 59 5.32 -20.49 -0.25
C SER A 59 5.32 -19.28 0.71
N PRO A 60 4.92 -19.44 1.98
CA PRO A 60 4.62 -18.32 2.86
C PRO A 60 5.84 -17.49 3.28
N LEU A 61 7.05 -18.05 3.09
CA LEU A 61 8.31 -17.34 3.33
C LEU A 61 8.74 -16.43 2.17
N THR A 62 8.08 -16.56 1.01
CA THR A 62 8.34 -15.74 -0.17
C THR A 62 7.44 -14.51 -0.18
N PHE A 63 8.03 -13.32 -0.33
CA PHE A 63 7.26 -12.10 -0.53
C PHE A 63 6.67 -12.09 -1.95
N ASP A 64 5.39 -12.38 -2.05
CA ASP A 64 4.66 -12.42 -3.31
C ASP A 64 3.33 -11.66 -3.17
N PRO A 65 3.23 -10.44 -3.72
CA PRO A 65 2.00 -9.65 -3.71
C PRO A 65 0.87 -10.25 -4.57
N SER A 66 1.20 -11.08 -5.57
CA SER A 66 0.22 -11.58 -6.54
C SER A 66 -0.87 -12.44 -5.89
N ARG A 67 -0.59 -13.08 -4.74
CA ARG A 67 -1.57 -13.84 -3.95
C ARG A 67 -2.80 -13.04 -3.49
N PHE A 68 -2.71 -11.71 -3.48
CA PHE A 68 -3.78 -10.81 -3.08
C PHE A 68 -4.49 -10.16 -4.27
N ILE A 69 -4.20 -10.62 -5.50
CA ILE A 69 -4.76 -10.10 -6.74
C ILE A 69 -5.47 -11.26 -7.45
N ASP A 70 -6.69 -11.03 -7.92
CA ASP A 70 -7.44 -12.01 -8.72
C ASP A 70 -7.07 -11.93 -10.21
N ASP A 71 -7.57 -12.87 -11.02
CA ASP A 71 -7.28 -12.96 -12.46
C ASP A 71 -7.71 -11.71 -13.25
N ASN A 72 -8.61 -10.90 -12.69
CA ASN A 72 -9.08 -9.64 -13.28
C ASN A 72 -8.24 -8.43 -12.81
N GLY A 73 -7.19 -8.65 -12.01
CA GLY A 73 -6.36 -7.59 -11.45
C GLY A 73 -6.98 -6.86 -10.26
N LYS A 74 -8.08 -7.37 -9.69
CA LYS A 74 -8.73 -6.77 -8.51
C LYS A 74 -8.18 -7.37 -7.23
N LEU A 75 -8.21 -6.56 -6.16
CA LEU A 75 -7.82 -7.02 -4.82
C LEU A 75 -8.73 -8.15 -4.34
N LYS A 76 -8.12 -9.30 -4.06
CA LYS A 76 -8.75 -10.46 -3.43
C LYS A 76 -8.68 -10.32 -1.91
N LYS A 77 -9.82 -10.45 -1.23
CA LYS A 77 -9.87 -10.56 0.23
C LYS A 77 -9.53 -11.99 0.63
N VAL A 78 -8.60 -12.15 1.57
CA VAL A 78 -8.22 -13.44 2.17
C VAL A 78 -8.68 -13.42 3.63
N GLU A 79 -9.54 -14.35 4.03
CA GLU A 79 -10.20 -14.32 5.35
C GLU A 79 -9.24 -14.74 6.47
N GLU A 80 -8.29 -15.60 6.14
CA GLU A 80 -7.26 -16.13 7.03
C GLU A 80 -6.10 -15.14 7.24
N LEU A 81 -6.08 -14.03 6.49
CA LEU A 81 -5.16 -12.92 6.74
C LEU A 81 -5.63 -12.13 7.97
N ILE A 82 -5.20 -12.56 9.16
CA ILE A 82 -5.60 -11.99 10.46
C ILE A 82 -4.48 -11.29 11.23
N PRO A 83 -3.74 -10.31 10.65
CA PRO A 83 -2.65 -9.62 11.34
C PRO A 83 -3.12 -8.79 12.55
N PHE A 84 -4.42 -8.52 12.64
CA PHE A 84 -5.07 -7.78 13.72
C PHE A 84 -5.87 -8.68 14.70
N SER A 85 -5.63 -9.99 14.67
CA SER A 85 -6.42 -11.01 15.38
C SER A 85 -7.88 -11.05 14.89
N ILE A 86 -8.74 -11.77 15.61
CA ILE A 86 -10.17 -11.91 15.33
C ILE A 86 -11.00 -11.93 16.63
N GLY A 87 -12.29 -11.66 16.52
CA GLY A 87 -13.26 -11.80 17.62
C GLY A 87 -13.35 -10.56 18.51
N LYS A 88 -13.90 -10.73 19.73
CA LYS A 88 -14.23 -9.61 20.65
C LYS A 88 -13.04 -8.74 21.07
N ARG A 89 -11.81 -9.22 20.87
CA ARG A 89 -10.55 -8.56 21.22
C ARG A 89 -9.68 -8.31 19.98
N GLN A 90 -10.26 -8.34 18.79
CA GLN A 90 -9.63 -7.87 17.56
C GLN A 90 -9.13 -6.43 17.75
N CYS A 91 -8.03 -6.08 17.09
CA CYS A 91 -7.40 -4.78 17.26
C CYS A 91 -8.40 -3.65 16.95
N LEU A 92 -8.72 -2.85 17.97
CA LEU A 92 -9.59 -1.68 17.83
C LEU A 92 -9.04 -0.66 16.82
N GLY A 93 -7.71 -0.63 16.67
CA GLY A 93 -7.00 0.26 15.74
C GLY A 93 -6.86 -0.26 14.31
N GLU A 94 -7.44 -1.39 13.93
CA GLU A 94 -7.25 -1.97 12.59
C GLU A 94 -7.61 -0.99 11.45
N ALA A 95 -8.77 -0.34 11.55
CA ALA A 95 -9.21 0.59 10.51
C ALA A 95 -8.24 1.77 10.33
N LEU A 96 -7.77 2.34 11.45
CA LEU A 96 -6.79 3.42 11.45
C LEU A 96 -5.45 2.94 10.88
N ALA A 97 -4.94 1.80 11.36
CA ALA A 97 -3.66 1.25 10.92
C ALA A 97 -3.67 0.93 9.41
N ARG A 98 -4.77 0.42 8.85
CA ARG A 98 -4.91 0.18 7.41
C ARG A 98 -4.88 1.47 6.61
N MET A 99 -5.58 2.50 7.07
CA MET A 99 -5.59 3.82 6.43
C MET A 99 -4.20 4.46 6.47
N GLU A 100 -3.55 4.45 7.63
CA GLU A 100 -2.19 4.98 7.80
C GLU A 100 -1.20 4.24 6.91
N LEU A 101 -1.19 2.90 6.94
CA LEU A 101 -0.29 2.10 6.12
C LEU A 101 -0.44 2.42 4.63
N PHE A 102 -1.68 2.54 4.15
CA PHE A 102 -1.95 2.92 2.77
C PHE A 102 -1.43 4.32 2.46
N LEU A 103 -1.81 5.33 3.25
CA LEU A 103 -1.43 6.73 3.00
C LEU A 103 0.07 6.94 3.09
N PHE A 104 0.73 6.40 4.11
CA PHE A 104 2.18 6.53 4.26
C PHE A 104 2.92 5.84 3.12
N THR A 105 2.56 4.59 2.79
CA THR A 105 3.24 3.82 1.74
C THR A 105 3.01 4.46 0.37
N ALA A 106 1.77 4.82 0.04
CA ALA A 106 1.45 5.45 -1.23
C ALA A 106 2.16 6.79 -1.39
N ASN A 107 2.17 7.65 -0.35
CA ASN A 107 2.87 8.93 -0.42
C ASN A 107 4.40 8.76 -0.48
N LEU A 108 4.96 7.79 0.25
CA LEU A 108 6.38 7.48 0.22
C LEU A 108 6.82 7.07 -1.19
N LEU A 109 6.12 6.09 -1.78
CA LEU A 109 6.44 5.57 -3.12
C LEU A 109 6.10 6.57 -4.25
N ASN A 110 5.12 7.45 -4.05
CA ASN A 110 4.80 8.50 -5.02
C ASN A 110 5.85 9.61 -5.03
N ARG A 111 6.49 9.90 -3.89
CA ARG A 111 7.42 11.03 -3.74
C ARG A 111 8.90 10.65 -3.84
N PHE A 112 9.26 9.43 -3.45
CA PHE A 112 10.64 9.02 -3.31
C PHE A 112 10.94 7.74 -4.09
N GLU A 113 12.15 7.69 -4.65
CA GLU A 113 12.76 6.48 -5.18
C GLU A 113 13.67 5.92 -4.08
N LEU A 114 13.41 4.68 -3.70
CA LEU A 114 14.14 3.97 -2.65
C LEU A 114 15.16 3.05 -3.31
N SER A 115 16.44 3.20 -2.93
CA SER A 115 17.51 2.34 -3.40
C SER A 115 18.41 1.90 -2.24
N CYS A 116 19.12 0.79 -2.45
CA CYS A 116 20.16 0.37 -1.51
C CYS A 116 21.34 1.36 -1.58
N VAL A 117 21.94 1.64 -0.42
CA VAL A 117 23.10 2.54 -0.30
C VAL A 117 24.28 2.10 -1.18
N ARG A 118 24.42 0.78 -1.38
CA ARG A 118 25.38 0.21 -2.32
C ARG A 118 24.67 -0.70 -3.31
N ALA A 119 25.04 -0.58 -4.58
CA ALA A 119 24.58 -1.46 -5.63
C ALA A 119 24.97 -2.92 -5.30
N GLY A 120 23.99 -3.81 -5.24
CA GLY A 120 24.19 -5.23 -4.94
C GLY A 120 24.11 -5.62 -3.45
N GLU A 121 23.97 -4.66 -2.52
CA GLU A 121 23.75 -4.97 -1.09
C GLU A 121 22.24 -4.98 -0.80
N SER A 122 21.65 -6.17 -0.65
CA SER A 122 20.26 -6.30 -0.18
C SER A 122 20.18 -6.27 1.35
N PRO A 123 19.14 -5.64 1.94
CA PRO A 123 18.94 -5.69 3.38
C PRO A 123 18.69 -7.12 3.86
N SER A 124 19.06 -7.40 5.11
CA SER A 124 18.85 -8.72 5.70
C SER A 124 17.35 -9.00 5.91
N MET A 125 16.88 -10.17 5.50
CA MET A 125 15.51 -10.65 5.78
C MET A 125 15.33 -11.20 7.20
N LYS A 126 16.37 -11.14 8.04
CA LYS A 126 16.30 -11.56 9.44
C LYS A 126 15.43 -10.60 10.25
N LYS A 127 14.58 -11.17 11.10
CA LYS A 127 13.73 -10.43 12.03
C LYS A 127 14.41 -10.36 13.40
N SER A 128 14.37 -9.20 14.03
CA SER A 128 14.66 -9.03 15.44
C SER A 128 13.37 -9.23 16.23
N PHE A 129 13.40 -10.06 17.26
CA PHE A 129 12.23 -10.38 18.07
C PHE A 129 12.23 -9.57 19.37
N GLY A 130 11.16 -8.80 19.57
CA GLY A 130 10.76 -8.23 20.86
C GLY A 130 9.26 -8.46 21.05
N THR A 131 8.55 -7.51 21.67
CA THR A 131 7.07 -7.57 21.75
C THR A 131 6.43 -7.57 20.35
N THR A 132 7.07 -6.92 19.38
CA THR A 132 6.77 -6.98 17.95
C THR A 132 7.97 -7.51 17.17
N ALA A 133 7.73 -8.17 16.03
CA ALA A 133 8.80 -8.48 15.10
C ALA A 133 9.21 -7.22 14.35
N GLN A 134 10.50 -6.91 14.35
CA GLN A 134 11.08 -5.76 13.66
C GLN A 134 12.10 -6.24 12.63
N PRO A 135 12.26 -5.56 11.50
CA PRO A 135 13.38 -5.86 10.59
C PRO A 135 14.72 -5.62 11.30
N HIS A 136 15.74 -6.39 10.95
CA HIS A 136 17.10 -6.05 11.37
C HIS A 136 17.50 -4.66 10.82
N PRO A 137 18.23 -3.82 11.56
CA PRO A 137 18.56 -2.46 11.12
C PRO A 137 19.18 -2.44 9.72
N TYR A 138 18.65 -1.60 8.84
CA TYR A 138 19.13 -1.39 7.47
C TYR A 138 19.19 0.09 7.14
N ARG A 139 19.99 0.44 6.14
CA ARG A 139 20.12 1.79 5.60
C ARG A 139 19.71 1.79 4.13
N TYR A 140 19.14 2.89 3.67
CA TYR A 140 18.67 3.09 2.32
C TYR A 140 18.94 4.53 1.90
N ASP A 141 19.16 4.73 0.61
CA ASP A 141 19.23 6.05 0.01
C ASP A 141 17.88 6.40 -0.60
N TRP A 142 17.53 7.68 -0.52
CA TRP A 142 16.26 8.24 -0.97
C TRP A 142 16.53 9.37 -1.95
N ALA A 143 15.93 9.28 -3.14
CA ALA A 143 15.93 10.34 -4.13
C ALA A 143 14.51 10.87 -4.33
N ILE A 144 14.33 12.20 -4.41
CA ILE A 144 13.00 12.79 -4.63
C ILE A 144 12.60 12.66 -6.11
N ILE A 145 11.50 11.95 -6.38
CA ILE A 145 10.93 11.76 -7.73
C ILE A 145 10.11 12.99 -8.14
N VAL A 146 9.31 13.52 -7.21
CA VAL A 146 8.29 14.53 -7.54
C VAL A 146 8.89 15.83 -8.06
N HIS A 147 10.06 16.25 -7.58
CA HIS A 147 10.77 17.38 -8.17
C HIS A 147 11.15 17.18 -9.64
N LYS A 148 11.39 15.93 -10.09
CA LYS A 148 11.73 15.66 -11.49
C LYS A 148 10.50 15.62 -12.39
N ARG A 149 9.37 15.05 -11.94
CA ARG A 149 8.16 14.87 -12.77
C ARG A 149 7.20 16.07 -12.74
N MET A 150 7.01 16.74 -11.59
CA MET A 150 6.14 17.91 -11.51
C MET A 150 6.78 19.16 -12.10
N ALA A 151 8.11 19.32 -12.05
CA ALA A 151 8.75 20.49 -12.65
C ALA A 151 8.41 20.57 -14.14
N LEU A 152 8.58 19.49 -14.90
CA LEU A 152 8.31 19.51 -16.33
C LEU A 152 6.83 19.73 -16.65
N SER A 153 5.90 19.07 -15.94
CA SER A 153 4.47 19.26 -16.21
C SER A 153 3.98 20.65 -15.80
N VAL A 154 4.44 21.18 -14.66
CA VAL A 154 4.11 22.54 -14.21
C VAL A 154 4.71 23.58 -15.17
N PHE A 155 5.98 23.42 -15.59
CA PHE A 155 6.61 24.31 -16.59
C PHE A 155 5.87 24.30 -17.93
N LEU A 156 5.43 23.14 -18.41
CA LEU A 156 4.66 23.03 -19.65
C LEU A 156 3.29 23.69 -19.51
N MET A 157 2.60 23.48 -18.39
CA MET A 157 1.30 24.09 -18.13
C MET A 157 1.40 25.61 -17.97
N THR A 158 2.40 26.14 -17.26
CA THR A 158 2.61 27.59 -17.13
C THR A 158 3.02 28.23 -18.46
N SER A 159 3.84 27.54 -19.26
CA SER A 159 4.25 28.02 -20.59
C SER A 159 3.05 28.09 -21.54
N LEU A 160 2.19 27.07 -21.54
CA LEU A 160 0.98 27.05 -22.36
C LEU A 160 0.00 28.16 -21.95
N ILE A 161 -0.23 28.36 -20.65
CA ILE A 161 -1.08 29.44 -20.14
C ILE A 161 -0.53 30.81 -20.56
N THR A 162 0.79 31.02 -20.43
CA THR A 162 1.43 32.29 -20.83
C THR A 162 1.29 32.54 -22.34
N LEU A 163 1.44 31.51 -23.17
CA LEU A 163 1.29 31.61 -24.61
C LEU A 163 -0.14 31.97 -25.01
N LEU A 164 -1.14 31.36 -24.38
CA LEU A 164 -2.55 31.68 -24.60
C LEU A 164 -2.90 33.12 -24.21
N VAL A 165 -2.40 33.59 -23.07
CA VAL A 165 -2.60 34.98 -22.61
C VAL A 165 -1.94 35.98 -23.57
N ASN A 166 -0.74 35.68 -24.07
CA ASN A 166 -0.05 36.54 -25.01
C ASN A 166 -0.75 36.58 -26.39
N MET A 167 -1.21 35.42 -26.88
CA MET A 167 -2.01 35.33 -28.10
C MET A 167 -3.31 36.15 -27.99
N ALA A 168 -4.03 36.04 -26.88
CA ALA A 168 -5.24 36.84 -26.66
C ALA A 168 -4.95 38.35 -26.66
N SER A 169 -3.84 38.76 -26.05
CA SER A 169 -3.40 40.16 -26.02
C SER A 169 -3.05 40.68 -27.43
N TYR A 170 -2.37 39.86 -28.24
CA TYR A 170 -2.03 40.18 -29.63
C TYR A 170 -3.28 40.33 -30.50
N MET A 171 -4.23 39.39 -30.40
CA MET A 171 -5.49 39.46 -31.14
C MET A 171 -6.32 40.70 -30.76
N ALA A 172 -6.34 41.07 -29.47
CA ALA A 172 -7.00 42.29 -29.02
C ALA A 172 -6.35 43.55 -29.60
N ALA A 173 -5.01 43.59 -29.67
CA ALA A 173 -4.27 44.69 -30.28
C ALA A 173 -4.56 44.80 -31.79
N GLU A 174 -4.56 43.69 -32.54
CA GLU A 174 -4.91 43.69 -33.97
C GLU A 174 -6.35 44.14 -34.20
N MET A 175 -7.31 43.68 -33.39
CA MET A 175 -8.71 44.11 -33.48
C MET A 175 -8.86 45.61 -33.22
N MET A 176 -8.16 46.18 -32.23
CA MET A 176 -8.15 47.61 -31.98
C MET A 176 -7.52 48.38 -33.16
N THR A 177 -6.41 47.88 -33.70
CA THR A 177 -5.71 48.51 -34.82
C THR A 177 -6.59 48.53 -36.07
N TYR A 178 -7.27 47.41 -36.36
CA TYR A 178 -8.24 47.28 -37.45
C TYR A 178 -9.44 48.21 -37.24
N ALA A 179 -9.98 48.29 -36.02
CA ALA A 179 -11.08 49.20 -35.71
C ALA A 179 -10.68 50.66 -35.93
N LEU A 180 -9.49 51.07 -35.50
CA LEU A 180 -8.95 52.41 -35.72
C LEU A 180 -8.76 52.72 -37.22
N GLN A 181 -8.18 51.79 -37.97
CA GLN A 181 -8.02 51.92 -39.43
C GLN A 181 -9.37 52.06 -40.14
N LYS A 182 -10.39 51.31 -39.71
CA LYS A 182 -11.75 51.40 -40.24
C LYS A 182 -12.41 52.75 -39.95
N GLN A 183 -12.29 53.26 -38.71
CA GLN A 183 -12.79 54.59 -38.37
C GLN A 183 -12.13 55.69 -39.21
N VAL A 184 -10.80 55.60 -39.42
CA VAL A 184 -10.06 56.54 -40.28
C VAL A 184 -10.53 56.45 -41.73
N SER A 185 -10.73 55.25 -42.27
CA SER A 185 -11.24 55.04 -43.63
C SER A 185 -12.65 55.61 -43.81
N ASP A 186 -13.59 55.31 -42.91
CA ASP A 186 -14.98 55.77 -42.98
C ASP A 186 -15.08 57.31 -42.82
N SER A 187 -14.18 57.92 -42.05
CA SER A 187 -14.10 59.38 -41.92
C SER A 187 -13.59 60.09 -43.17
N LYS A 188 -12.70 59.47 -43.96
CA LYS A 188 -12.24 60.02 -45.25
C LYS A 188 -13.34 59.97 -46.31
N VAL A 189 -14.16 58.91 -46.31
CA VAL A 189 -15.27 58.75 -47.28
C VAL A 189 -16.40 59.76 -47.03
N LYS A 190 -16.64 60.19 -45.80
CA LYS A 190 -17.68 61.20 -45.49
C LYS A 190 -17.29 62.64 -45.83
N ASN A 191 -16.00 62.91 -46.06
CA ASN A 191 -15.46 64.25 -46.31
C ASN A 191 -15.06 64.48 -47.79
N SER A 192 -15.40 63.57 -48.70
CA SER A 192 -15.29 63.72 -50.16
C SER A 192 -16.66 63.83 -50.81
#